data_AF-A0A9X9X2Q8-F1
#
_entry.id   AF-A0A9X9X2Q8-F1
#
_cell.length_a   1.000
_cell.length_b   1.000
_cell.length_c   1.000
_cell.angle_alpha   90.00
_cell.angle_beta   90.00
_cell.angle_gamma   90.00
#
_symmetry.space_group_name_H-M   'P 1'
#
loop_
_entity.id
_entity.type
_entity.pdbx_description
1 polymer ?
#
loop_
_entity_poly.entity_id
_entity_poly.type
_entity_poly.pdbx_seq_one_letter_code
_entity_poly.pdbx_strand_id
1 'polypeptide(L)' 'MTHIADRVVADDTLTSAQAPPDRIALARVAVEEILAAAHEAGDWHAVRTLHAVCALLSAARH' A
#
# COMPACT_ATOMS: atom_id res chain seq x y z
N MET A 1 -51.08 -10.49 3.95
CA MET A 1 -50.31 -11.43 3.10
C MET A 1 -49.73 -10.60 1.95
N THR A 2 -48.56 -10.00 2.21
CA THR A 2 -47.28 -10.28 1.50
C THR A 2 -47.23 -9.50 0.17
N HIS A 3 -46.67 -8.29 0.10
CA HIS A 3 -45.24 -7.96 -0.18
C HIS A 3 -44.75 -8.70 -1.46
N ILE A 4 -44.15 -8.11 -2.50
CA ILE A 4 -42.89 -7.32 -2.50
C ILE A 4 -42.73 -6.59 -3.86
N ALA A 5 -42.36 -5.31 -3.75
CA ALA A 5 -41.49 -4.48 -4.60
C ALA A 5 -41.09 -4.91 -6.03
N ASP A 6 -41.53 -4.11 -7.01
CA ASP A 6 -40.81 -3.89 -8.26
C ASP A 6 -39.83 -2.72 -8.03
N ARG A 7 -38.61 -3.05 -7.61
CA ARG A 7 -37.52 -2.08 -7.50
C ARG A 7 -36.24 -2.74 -7.97
N VAL A 8 -36.10 -2.91 -9.28
CA VAL A 8 -34.78 -3.09 -9.87
C VAL A 8 -34.19 -1.69 -10.00
N VAL A 9 -33.50 -1.30 -8.94
CA VAL A 9 -32.57 -0.18 -8.95
C VAL A 9 -31.57 -0.45 -10.07
N ALA A 10 -31.49 0.46 -11.04
CA ALA A 10 -30.35 0.57 -11.93
C ALA A 10 -29.15 0.94 -11.06
N ASP A 11 -28.46 -0.08 -10.56
CA ASP A 11 -27.19 0.03 -9.88
C ASP A 11 -26.10 0.14 -10.96
N ASP A 12 -26.02 1.32 -11.58
CA ASP A 12 -24.88 1.76 -12.37
C ASP A 12 -23.75 2.23 -11.41
N THR A 13 -23.42 1.40 -10.41
CA THR A 13 -22.11 1.51 -9.77
C THR A 13 -21.08 1.03 -10.77
N LEU A 14 -20.61 2.00 -11.56
CA LEU A 14 -19.31 2.01 -12.22
C LEU A 14 -18.28 1.51 -11.20
N THR A 15 -18.02 0.21 -11.26
CA THR A 15 -16.96 -0.43 -10.50
C THR A 15 -15.68 0.11 -11.12
N SER A 16 -15.21 1.24 -10.56
CA SER A 16 -13.87 1.73 -10.82
C SER A 16 -12.95 0.60 -10.40
N ALA A 17 -12.47 -0.14 -11.40
CA ALA A 17 -11.39 -1.09 -11.21
C ALA A 17 -10.21 -0.28 -10.67
N GLN A 18 -10.09 -0.23 -9.35
CA GLN A 18 -8.95 0.39 -8.68
C GLN A 18 -7.73 -0.34 -9.23
N ALA A 19 -6.86 0.39 -9.92
CA ALA A 19 -5.61 -0.16 -10.41
C ALA A 19 -4.93 -0.88 -9.24
N PRO A 20 -4.40 -2.11 -9.46
CA PRO A 20 -3.77 -2.86 -8.38
C PRO A 20 -2.71 -1.98 -7.71
N PRO A 21 -2.65 -1.97 -6.36
CA PRO A 21 -1.78 -1.05 -5.65
C PRO A 21 -0.33 -1.28 -6.07
N ASP A 22 0.38 -0.17 -6.29
CA ASP A 22 1.80 -0.20 -6.62
C ASP A 22 2.55 -0.88 -5.46
N ARG A 23 2.99 -2.12 -5.71
CA ARG A 23 3.68 -2.95 -4.72
C ARG A 23 5.00 -2.33 -4.28
N ILE A 24 5.66 -1.54 -5.14
CA ILE A 24 6.89 -0.83 -4.80
C ILE A 24 6.56 0.32 -3.85
N ALA A 25 5.47 1.04 -4.09
CA ALA A 25 5.02 2.10 -3.19
C ALA A 25 4.66 1.55 -1.80
N LEU A 26 3.93 0.44 -1.72
CA LEU A 26 3.60 -0.23 -0.45
C LEU A 26 4.85 -0.72 0.29
N ALA A 27 5.81 -1.33 -0.42
CA ALA A 27 7.06 -1.76 0.17
C ALA A 27 7.86 -0.58 0.74
N ARG A 28 7.84 0.57 0.08
CA ARG A 28 8.57 1.76 0.55
C ARG A 28 7.99 2.31 1.85
N VAL A 29 6.67 2.40 1.97
CA VAL A 29 6.00 2.83 3.21
C VAL A 29 6.38 1.90 4.38
N ALA A 30 6.32 0.58 4.17
CA ALA A 30 6.70 -0.38 5.21
C ALA A 30 8.17 -0.23 5.64
N VAL A 31 9.08 0.01 4.69
CA VAL A 31 10.50 0.21 4.99
C VAL A 31 10.74 1.50 5.78
N GLU A 32 10.01 2.58 5.46
CA GLU A 32 10.09 3.87 6.18
C GLU A 32 9.66 3.72 7.65
N GLU A 33 8.60 2.96 7.94
CA GLU A 33 8.15 2.67 9.31
C GLU A 33 9.20 1.87 10.11
N ILE A 34 9.79 0.83 9.50
CA ILE A 34 10.82 0.01 10.15
C ILE A 34 12.09 0.84 10.38
N LEU A 35 12.42 1.77 9.48
CA LEU A 35 13.60 2.63 9.58
C LEU A 35 13.50 3.61 10.76
N ALA A 36 12.29 4.13 11.04
CA ALA A 36 12.04 4.93 12.24
C ALA A 36 12.26 4.10 13.51
N ALA A 37 11.70 2.89 13.57
CA ALA A 37 11.89 2.00 14.71
C ALA A 37 13.37 1.61 14.92
N ALA A 38 14.13 1.38 13.84
CA ALA A 38 15.56 1.09 13.91
C ALA A 38 16.38 2.29 14.43
N HIS A 39 16.00 3.51 14.06
CA HIS A 39 16.60 4.74 14.61
C HIS A 39 16.35 4.87 16.10
N GLU A 40 15.10 4.67 16.55
CA GLU A 40 14.72 4.73 17.97
C GLU A 40 15.45 3.67 18.81
N ALA A 41 15.66 2.48 18.24
CA ALA A 41 16.41 1.40 18.87
C ALA A 41 17.94 1.60 18.84
N GLY A 42 18.45 2.59 18.08
CA GLY A 42 19.88 2.81 17.89
C GLY A 42 20.58 1.72 17.07
N ASP A 43 19.83 0.91 16.30
CA ASP A 43 20.40 -0.14 15.45
C ASP A 43 20.87 0.43 14.11
N TRP A 44 22.08 1.00 14.13
CA TRP A 44 22.71 1.60 12.95
C TRP A 44 23.03 0.59 11.83
N HIS A 45 23.11 -0.70 12.14
CA HIS A 45 23.28 -1.72 11.10
C HIS A 45 21.98 -1.89 10.32
N ALA A 46 20.85 -2.04 11.01
CA ALA A 46 19.53 -2.10 10.40
C ALA A 46 19.23 -0.83 9.59
N VAL A 47 19.51 0.35 10.13
CA VAL A 47 19.32 1.63 9.42
C VAL A 47 20.05 1.65 8.07
N ARG A 48 21.34 1.31 8.04
CA ARG A 48 22.11 1.29 6.78
C ARG A 48 21.52 0.30 5.76
N THR A 49 21.12 -0.88 6.22
CA THR A 49 20.50 -1.90 5.36
C THR A 49 19.18 -1.39 4.78
N LEU A 50 18.32 -0.78 5.59
CA LEU A 50 17.03 -0.24 5.15
C LEU A 50 17.19 0.93 4.16
N HIS A 51 18.19 1.80 4.35
CA HIS A 51 18.55 2.83 3.37
C HIS A 51 18.95 2.23 2.01
N ALA A 52 19.74 1.15 2.01
CA ALA A 52 20.11 0.48 0.77
C ALA A 52 18.88 -0.13 0.07
N VAL A 53 17.95 -0.72 0.82
CA VAL A 53 16.68 -1.24 0.29
C VAL A 53 15.84 -0.12 -0.32
N CYS A 54 15.69 1.03 0.35
CA CYS A 54 15.00 2.20 -0.22
C CYS A 54 15.61 2.67 -1.54
N ALA A 55 16.94 2.69 -1.65
CA ALA A 55 17.63 3.05 -2.88
C ALA A 55 17.32 2.05 -4.01
N LEU A 56 17.32 0.74 -3.72
CA LEU A 56 16.98 -0.30 -4.70
C LEU A 56 15.52 -0.21 -5.16
N LEU A 57 14.58 0.01 -4.24
CA LEU A 57 13.16 0.21 -4.58
C LEU A 57 12.95 1.44 -5.46
N SER A 58 13.72 2.51 -5.22
CA SER A 58 13.66 3.73 -6.03
C SER A 58 14.23 3.51 -7.43
N ALA A 59 15.30 2.71 -7.55
CA ALA A 59 15.90 2.35 -8.83
C ALA A 59 14.98 1.44 -9.67
N ALA A 60 14.19 0.57 -9.04
CA ALA A 60 13.28 -0.35 -9.72
C ALA A 60 12.06 0.31 -10.39
N ARG A 61 11.83 1.62 -10.16
CA ARG A 61 10.76 2.40 -10.79
C ARG A 61 11.13 2.99 -12.16
N HIS A 62 12.31 2.68 -12.68
CA HIS A 62 12.86 3.11 -13.97
C HIS A 62 13.19 1.91 -14.86
#